data_AF-A0A9Q4GEU5-F1
#
_entry.id   AF-A0A9Q4GEU5-F1
#
_cell.length_a   1.000
_cell.length_b   1.000
_cell.length_c   1.000
_cell.angle_alpha   90.00
_cell.angle_beta   90.00
_cell.angle_gamma   90.00
#
_symmetry.space_group_name_H-M   'P 1'
#
loop_
_entity.id
_entity.type
_entity.pdbx_description
1 polymer ?
#
loop_
_entity_poly.entity_id
_entity_poly.type
_entity_poly.pdbx_seq_one_letter_code
_entity_poly.pdbx_strand_id
1 'polypeptide(L)'
;MKRLLISALLLSLVIALPGCIEIYTTINLKRDGTGTVEKNLMMSKEAILMISNFFPNPDTTKKFDLFDEDKFRRDALDMGDHVTYLSGKRQSAGDKEGYVITYSFTDIDKLRIGQNPAQIVRPPEMQEMEKDTASDGEEYISFDLYKDDPSTLTINLPSEEFQESEKRQLESAVDTMQIDTQMEQKIKQMISQMKMAFVVNVPGKITGTNAQYHEGQRVTLAEIDFGKLIENPQNYRRFMAMKDKPFSEAKKFLRTIPGIKIELNEKVEVKFK
;
A
#
# COMPACT_ATOMS: atom_id res chain seq x y z
N MET A 1 -1.37 -48.85 16.76
CA MET A 1 -1.57 -47.40 17.05
C MET A 1 -0.28 -46.72 17.55
N LYS A 2 0.84 -46.80 16.80
CA LYS A 2 2.09 -46.07 17.10
C LYS A 2 2.85 -45.60 15.85
N ARG A 3 2.30 -45.82 14.65
CA ARG A 3 2.93 -45.48 13.36
C ARG A 3 2.20 -44.39 12.57
N LEU A 4 1.10 -43.84 13.10
CA LEU A 4 0.32 -42.77 12.46
C LEU A 4 0.58 -41.38 13.05
N LEU A 5 1.41 -41.27 14.09
CA LEU A 5 1.74 -40.00 14.76
C LEU A 5 3.03 -39.34 14.22
N ILE A 6 3.73 -39.98 13.27
CA ILE A 6 5.02 -39.47 12.76
C ILE A 6 4.86 -38.75 11.40
N SER A 7 3.73 -38.91 10.71
CA SER A 7 3.50 -38.28 9.39
C SER A 7 2.83 -36.90 9.44
N ALA A 8 2.57 -36.35 10.63
CA ALA A 8 2.00 -35.00 10.78
C ALA A 8 3.05 -33.92 11.14
N LEU A 9 4.34 -34.29 11.19
CA LEU A 9 5.46 -33.38 11.47
C LEU A 9 6.28 -33.05 10.21
N LEU A 10 5.60 -32.93 9.07
CA LEU A 10 6.04 -32.06 7.97
C LEU A 10 5.17 -30.81 8.01
N LEU A 11 5.15 -30.18 9.20
CA LEU A 11 4.59 -28.87 9.39
C LEU A 11 5.45 -27.92 8.56
N SER A 12 4.85 -27.52 7.43
CA SER A 12 5.27 -26.44 6.55
C SER A 12 6.13 -25.42 7.28
N LEU A 13 7.45 -25.52 7.10
CA LEU A 13 8.33 -24.38 7.23
C LEU A 13 7.93 -23.46 6.08
N VAL A 14 6.86 -22.70 6.27
CA VAL A 14 6.60 -21.49 5.49
C VAL A 14 7.81 -20.63 5.80
N ILE A 15 8.79 -20.66 4.90
CA ILE A 15 9.90 -19.74 4.88
C ILE A 15 9.23 -18.38 4.71
N ALA A 16 8.98 -17.71 5.82
CA ALA A 16 8.63 -16.31 5.84
C ALA A 16 9.88 -15.59 5.34
N LEU A 17 10.01 -15.47 4.02
CA LEU A 17 10.99 -14.58 3.42
C LEU A 17 10.73 -13.20 4.02
N PRO A 18 11.67 -12.65 4.80
CA PRO A 18 11.45 -11.39 5.48
C PRO A 18 11.45 -10.31 4.40
N GLY A 19 10.28 -9.82 4.02
CA GLY A 19 10.22 -8.64 3.14
C GLY A 19 10.94 -7.47 3.81
N CYS A 20 11.80 -6.73 3.11
CA CYS A 20 12.50 -5.56 3.67
C CYS A 20 11.53 -4.45 4.05
N ILE A 21 10.40 -4.34 3.35
CA ILE A 21 9.37 -3.33 3.58
C ILE A 21 8.01 -3.99 3.44
N GLU A 22 7.15 -3.83 4.44
CA GLU A 22 5.76 -4.27 4.40
C GLU A 22 4.85 -3.07 4.67
N ILE A 23 3.91 -2.84 3.75
CA ILE A 23 2.98 -1.70 3.79
C ILE A 23 1.56 -2.23 3.64
N TYR A 24 0.75 -2.13 4.69
CA TYR A 24 -0.64 -2.54 4.64
C TYR A 24 -1.54 -1.38 4.99
N THR A 25 -2.52 -1.10 4.13
CA THR A 25 -3.62 -0.19 4.44
C THR A 25 -4.93 -0.96 4.42
N THR A 26 -5.64 -0.92 5.55
CA THR A 26 -6.92 -1.61 5.71
C THR A 26 -7.99 -0.61 6.12
N ILE A 27 -9.06 -0.53 5.34
CA ILE A 27 -10.26 0.23 5.68
C ILE A 27 -11.27 -0.71 6.29
N ASN A 28 -11.78 -0.40 7.48
CA ASN A 28 -12.85 -1.14 8.14
C ASN A 28 -14.09 -0.26 8.18
N LEU A 29 -15.08 -0.60 7.35
CA LEU A 29 -16.35 0.12 7.25
C LEU A 29 -17.38 -0.44 8.23
N LYS A 30 -18.18 0.44 8.85
CA LYS A 30 -19.39 0.10 9.60
C LYS A 30 -20.63 0.44 8.77
N ARG A 31 -21.78 -0.16 9.15
CA ARG A 31 -23.05 0.02 8.41
C ARG A 31 -23.53 1.47 8.34
N ASP A 32 -23.18 2.28 9.34
CA ASP A 32 -23.56 3.68 9.42
C ASP A 32 -22.70 4.62 8.56
N GLY A 33 -21.70 4.10 7.84
CA GLY A 33 -20.75 4.90 7.04
C GLY A 33 -19.54 5.39 7.82
N THR A 34 -19.45 5.11 9.12
CA THR A 34 -18.25 5.38 9.93
C THR A 34 -17.27 4.22 9.84
N GLY A 35 -16.04 4.42 10.30
CA GLY A 35 -15.07 3.33 10.32
C GLY A 35 -13.67 3.75 10.73
N THR A 36 -12.71 2.91 10.35
CA THR A 36 -11.29 3.15 10.62
C THR A 36 -10.42 2.86 9.42
N VAL A 37 -9.31 3.57 9.32
CA VAL A 37 -8.19 3.25 8.43
C VAL A 37 -7.02 2.81 9.31
N GLU A 38 -6.55 1.58 9.10
CA GLU A 38 -5.33 1.07 9.72
C GLU A 38 -4.20 1.08 8.70
N LYS A 39 -3.11 1.80 9.00
CA LYS A 39 -1.87 1.79 8.22
C LYS A 39 -0.79 1.08 9.03
N ASN A 40 -0.25 -0.01 8.49
CA ASN A 40 0.85 -0.77 9.08
C ASN A 40 2.08 -0.64 8.18
N LEU A 41 3.19 -0.19 8.75
CA LEU A 41 4.49 -0.12 8.10
C LEU A 41 5.48 -0.93 8.95
N MET A 42 6.16 -1.90 8.33
CA MET A 42 7.28 -2.62 8.94
C MET A 42 8.46 -2.62 7.99
N MET A 43 9.65 -2.26 8.48
CA MET A 43 10.87 -2.23 7.67
C MET A 43 12.04 -2.89 8.38
N SER A 44 12.92 -3.56 7.62
CA SER A 44 14.16 -4.09 8.17
C SER A 44 15.08 -2.96 8.62
N LYS A 45 15.89 -3.21 9.65
CA LYS A 45 16.91 -2.25 10.12
C LYS A 45 17.85 -1.80 9.00
N GLU A 46 18.17 -2.70 8.07
CA GLU A 46 18.98 -2.39 6.89
C GLU A 46 18.28 -1.37 5.98
N ALA A 47 16.98 -1.56 5.69
CA ALA A 47 16.21 -0.61 4.89
C ALA A 47 16.12 0.76 5.57
N ILE A 48 15.93 0.80 6.90
CA ILE A 48 15.88 2.04 7.68
C ILE A 48 17.21 2.79 7.60
N LEU A 49 18.34 2.09 7.78
CA LEU A 49 19.67 2.69 7.67
C LEU A 49 19.92 3.22 6.25
N MET A 50 19.48 2.49 5.24
CA MET A 50 19.63 2.90 3.85
C MET A 50 18.83 4.17 3.55
N ILE A 51 17.55 4.22 3.95
CA ILE A 51 16.68 5.39 3.78
C ILE A 51 17.26 6.59 4.55
N SER A 52 17.72 6.38 5.80
CA SER A 52 18.33 7.45 6.60
C SER A 52 19.62 8.01 5.99
N ASN A 53 20.40 7.19 5.29
CA ASN A 53 21.63 7.63 4.63
C ASN A 53 21.34 8.35 3.31
N PHE A 54 20.27 7.95 2.62
CA PHE A 54 19.87 8.55 1.35
C PHE A 54 19.09 9.85 1.53
N PHE A 55 18.31 9.94 2.61
CA PHE A 55 17.59 11.12 3.05
C PHE A 55 18.09 11.56 4.44
N PRO A 56 19.29 12.15 4.51
CA PRO A 56 19.81 12.64 5.77
C PRO A 56 18.91 13.75 6.31
N ASN A 57 18.56 13.67 7.59
CA ASN A 57 17.83 14.72 8.27
C ASN A 57 18.66 16.03 8.19
N PRO A 58 18.10 17.15 7.68
CA PRO A 58 18.82 18.43 7.65
C PRO A 58 19.25 18.87 9.06
N ASP A 59 18.50 18.46 10.09
CA ASP A 59 18.91 18.54 11.48
C ASP A 59 19.74 17.31 11.86
N THR A 60 21.06 17.41 11.67
CA THR A 60 22.04 16.36 12.04
C THR A 60 22.01 15.94 13.51
N THR A 61 21.28 16.66 14.38
CA THR A 61 21.11 16.30 15.80
C THR A 61 19.98 15.30 16.05
N LYS A 62 19.07 15.12 15.08
CA LYS A 62 17.94 14.18 15.17
C LYS A 62 18.17 12.96 14.28
N LYS A 63 18.15 11.77 14.90
CA LYS A 63 18.15 10.50 14.16
C LYS A 63 16.88 10.40 13.32
N PHE A 64 16.99 9.84 12.12
CA PHE A 64 15.84 9.44 11.32
C PHE A 64 14.92 8.54 12.15
N ASP A 65 13.66 8.95 12.28
CA ASP A 65 12.65 8.24 13.04
C ASP A 65 11.44 8.00 12.14
N LEU A 66 11.05 6.73 12.01
CA LEU A 66 9.86 6.36 11.25
C LEU A 66 8.58 6.83 11.91
N PHE A 67 8.60 7.01 13.23
CA PHE A 67 7.42 7.34 14.01
C PHE A 67 7.36 8.84 14.27
N ASP A 68 6.65 9.56 13.40
CA ASP A 68 6.36 10.98 13.58
C ASP A 68 4.85 11.17 13.77
N GLU A 69 4.44 11.35 15.02
CA GLU A 69 3.03 11.50 15.36
C GLU A 69 2.43 12.80 14.81
N ASP A 70 3.22 13.87 14.69
CA ASP A 70 2.74 15.11 14.11
C ASP A 70 2.51 14.95 12.61
N LYS A 71 3.36 14.17 11.92
CA LYS A 71 3.11 13.76 10.54
C LYS A 71 1.83 12.95 10.44
N PHE A 72 1.61 11.98 11.32
CA PHE A 72 0.38 11.17 11.27
C PHE A 72 -0.88 12.02 11.45
N ARG A 73 -0.84 13.04 12.32
CA ARG A 73 -1.96 13.99 12.44
C ARG A 73 -2.18 14.81 11.17
N ARG A 74 -1.11 15.22 10.47
CA ARG A 74 -1.21 15.90 9.17
C ARG A 74 -1.76 14.99 8.07
N ASP A 75 -1.27 13.76 7.99
CA ASP A 75 -1.74 12.75 7.03
C ASP A 75 -3.26 12.48 7.17
N ALA A 76 -3.84 12.66 8.36
CA ALA A 76 -5.28 12.58 8.56
C ALA A 76 -6.04 13.67 7.77
N LEU A 77 -5.51 14.90 7.75
CA LEU A 77 -6.11 16.03 7.03
C LEU A 77 -6.09 15.79 5.52
N ASP A 78 -5.00 15.21 5.00
CA ASP A 78 -4.88 14.88 3.58
C ASP A 78 -5.86 13.78 3.14
N MET A 79 -6.30 12.92 4.07
CA MET A 79 -7.34 11.91 3.81
C MET A 79 -8.78 12.47 3.88
N GLY A 80 -8.95 13.73 4.31
CA GLY A 80 -10.21 14.47 4.34
C GLY A 80 -10.60 15.01 5.71
N ASP A 81 -11.41 16.07 5.73
CA ASP A 81 -11.81 16.82 6.93
C ASP A 81 -12.56 15.99 8.00
N HIS A 82 -13.08 14.82 7.61
CA HIS A 82 -13.84 13.91 8.47
C HIS A 82 -12.99 12.77 9.03
N VAL A 83 -11.68 12.85 8.87
CA VAL A 83 -10.72 11.85 9.33
C VAL A 83 -9.95 12.39 10.54
N THR A 84 -9.82 11.56 11.58
CA THR A 84 -9.13 11.92 12.82
C THR A 84 -8.12 10.85 13.17
N TYR A 85 -6.91 11.26 13.50
CA TYR A 85 -5.91 10.37 14.08
C TYR A 85 -6.39 9.86 15.45
N LEU A 86 -6.45 8.54 15.62
CA LEU A 86 -6.81 7.91 16.91
C LEU A 86 -5.58 7.48 17.69
N SER A 87 -4.66 6.76 17.04
CA SER A 87 -3.47 6.23 17.71
C SER A 87 -2.38 5.84 16.73
N GLY A 88 -1.13 5.96 17.16
CA GLY A 88 0.05 5.43 16.53
C GLY A 88 0.81 4.61 17.57
N LYS A 89 1.24 3.40 17.21
CA LYS A 89 2.04 2.54 18.08
C LYS A 89 3.26 2.05 17.32
N ARG A 90 4.44 2.19 17.93
CA ARG A 90 5.64 1.53 17.43
C ARG A 90 5.43 0.01 17.49
N GLN A 91 5.99 -0.67 16.51
CA GLN A 91 6.00 -2.12 16.42
C GLN A 91 7.40 -2.61 16.05
N SER A 92 7.80 -3.73 16.63
CA SER A 92 9.05 -4.41 16.31
C SER A 92 8.82 -5.91 16.22
N ALA A 93 9.40 -6.56 15.23
CA ALA A 93 9.33 -8.00 15.05
C ALA A 93 10.62 -8.51 14.41
N GLY A 94 11.43 -9.27 15.17
CA GLY A 94 12.72 -9.77 14.69
C GLY A 94 13.68 -8.62 14.35
N ASP A 95 14.13 -8.58 13.10
CA ASP A 95 15.00 -7.56 12.52
C ASP A 95 14.25 -6.35 11.94
N LYS A 96 12.91 -6.32 12.08
CA LYS A 96 12.04 -5.26 11.57
C LYS A 96 11.55 -4.34 12.67
N GLU A 97 11.47 -3.06 12.34
CA GLU A 97 10.90 -1.99 13.15
C GLU A 97 9.94 -1.16 12.29
N GLY A 98 8.94 -0.57 12.93
CA GLY A 98 7.87 0.10 12.23
C GLY A 98 6.77 0.57 13.16
N TYR A 99 5.56 0.70 12.63
CA TYR A 99 4.41 1.20 13.38
C TYR A 99 3.06 0.74 12.82
N VAL A 100 2.04 0.86 13.66
CA VAL A 100 0.63 0.80 13.27
C VAL A 100 -0.03 2.12 13.62
N ILE A 101 -0.71 2.72 12.66
CA ILE A 101 -1.53 3.92 12.86
C ILE A 101 -2.99 3.55 12.61
N THR A 102 -3.86 4.06 13.47
CA THR A 102 -5.31 3.97 13.30
C THR A 102 -5.88 5.37 13.21
N TYR A 103 -6.64 5.59 12.14
CA TYR A 103 -7.48 6.77 11.96
C TYR A 103 -8.95 6.36 12.06
N SER A 104 -9.81 7.24 12.55
CA SER A 104 -11.25 7.12 12.39
C SER A 104 -11.73 8.03 11.28
N PHE A 105 -12.76 7.60 10.56
CA PHE A 105 -13.55 8.50 9.73
C PHE A 105 -15.03 8.43 10.15
N THR A 106 -15.72 9.56 10.06
CA THR A 106 -17.16 9.63 10.37
C THR A 106 -18.05 9.48 9.14
N ASP A 107 -17.47 9.63 7.94
CA ASP A 107 -18.18 9.51 6.68
C ASP A 107 -17.24 8.94 5.61
N ILE A 108 -17.52 7.73 5.14
CA ILE A 108 -16.73 7.05 4.11
C ILE A 108 -16.76 7.80 2.78
N ASP A 109 -17.83 8.54 2.48
CA ASP A 109 -17.98 9.30 1.23
C ASP A 109 -17.03 10.51 1.17
N LYS A 110 -16.45 10.87 2.31
CA LYS A 110 -15.46 11.95 2.47
C LYS A 110 -14.03 11.44 2.56
N LEU A 111 -13.85 10.13 2.68
CA LEU A 111 -12.53 9.52 2.79
C LEU A 111 -11.83 9.52 1.43
N ARG A 112 -10.58 9.98 1.43
CA ARG A 112 -9.68 9.95 0.27
C ARG A 112 -8.44 9.17 0.64
N ILE A 113 -8.05 8.21 -0.20
CA ILE A 113 -6.81 7.44 0.00
C ILE A 113 -5.91 7.60 -1.21
N GLY A 114 -4.71 8.14 -0.99
CA GLY A 114 -3.66 8.18 -1.99
C GLY A 114 -3.15 6.77 -2.30
N GLN A 115 -2.92 6.47 -3.58
CA GLN A 115 -2.42 5.16 -4.03
C GLN A 115 -0.91 5.03 -3.98
N ASN A 116 -0.19 6.13 -3.80
CA ASN A 116 1.25 6.15 -4.01
C ASN A 116 2.00 5.63 -2.76
N PRO A 117 2.56 4.40 -2.78
CA PRO A 117 3.30 3.87 -1.65
C PRO A 117 4.59 4.66 -1.39
N ALA A 118 5.11 5.38 -2.40
CA ALA A 118 6.25 6.26 -2.20
C ALA A 118 5.93 7.38 -1.20
N GLN A 119 4.67 7.86 -1.10
CA GLN A 119 4.28 8.85 -0.08
C GLN A 119 4.43 8.32 1.35
N ILE A 120 4.35 7.00 1.55
CA ILE A 120 4.46 6.38 2.88
C ILE A 120 5.93 6.30 3.35
N VAL A 121 6.88 6.19 2.41
CA VAL A 121 8.32 6.12 2.67
C VAL A 121 9.08 7.42 2.34
N ARG A 122 8.38 8.45 1.83
CA ARG A 122 8.95 9.78 1.54
C ARG A 122 9.13 10.57 2.85
N PRO A 123 10.30 11.17 3.08
CA PRO A 123 10.51 12.11 4.19
C PRO A 123 9.57 13.33 4.11
N PRO A 124 9.14 13.89 5.26
CA PRO A 124 8.25 15.06 5.33
C PRO A 124 8.74 16.26 4.51
N GLU A 125 10.04 16.48 4.44
CA GLU A 125 10.66 17.67 3.82
C GLU A 125 10.50 17.66 2.29
N MET A 126 10.38 16.48 1.67
CA MET A 126 10.10 16.36 0.23
C MET A 126 8.61 16.43 -0.09
N GLN A 127 7.73 16.27 0.89
CA GLN A 127 6.29 16.48 0.72
C GLN A 127 5.94 17.97 0.75
N GLU A 128 6.70 18.77 1.50
CA GLU A 128 6.51 20.23 1.58
C GLU A 128 6.97 20.98 0.32
N MET A 129 7.97 20.49 -0.40
CA MET A 129 8.44 21.10 -1.65
C MET A 129 7.47 20.90 -2.84
N GLU A 130 6.55 19.95 -2.77
CA GLU A 130 5.56 19.68 -3.84
C GLU A 130 4.19 20.35 -3.60
N LYS A 131 3.96 20.97 -2.41
CA LYS A 131 2.71 21.71 -2.14
C LYS A 131 2.51 22.90 -3.08
N ASP A 132 3.58 23.47 -3.64
CA ASP A 132 3.52 24.54 -4.66
C ASP A 132 3.27 24.02 -6.09
N THR A 133 3.22 22.69 -6.28
CA THR A 133 2.90 22.04 -7.56
C THR A 133 1.63 21.18 -7.51
N ALA A 134 0.85 21.26 -6.43
CA ALA A 134 -0.46 20.63 -6.32
C ALA A 134 -1.38 21.21 -7.42
N SER A 135 -1.34 20.59 -8.59
CA SER A 135 -2.30 20.85 -9.64
C SER A 135 -3.67 20.34 -9.17
N ASP A 136 -4.74 20.97 -9.65
CA ASP A 136 -6.16 20.69 -9.44
C ASP A 136 -6.64 19.25 -9.76
N GLY A 137 -5.74 18.26 -9.82
CA GLY A 137 -5.94 16.95 -10.39
C GLY A 137 -5.46 15.75 -9.56
N GLU A 138 -5.22 15.87 -8.25
CA GLU A 138 -4.95 14.66 -7.43
C GLU A 138 -6.20 13.76 -7.39
N GLU A 139 -6.16 12.63 -8.11
CA GLU A 139 -7.21 11.62 -8.03
C GLU A 139 -6.90 10.59 -6.93
N TYR A 140 -7.79 10.51 -5.96
CA TYR A 140 -7.71 9.57 -4.84
C TYR A 140 -8.60 8.35 -5.09
N ILE A 141 -8.33 7.26 -4.36
CA ILE A 141 -9.39 6.27 -4.14
C ILE A 141 -10.46 6.95 -3.29
N SER A 142 -11.68 6.94 -3.78
CA SER A 142 -12.86 7.48 -3.13
C SER A 142 -13.96 6.43 -3.03
N PHE A 143 -15.00 6.75 -2.27
CA PHE A 143 -16.04 5.82 -1.90
C PHE A 143 -17.41 6.48 -1.97
N ASP A 144 -18.43 5.71 -2.32
CA ASP A 144 -19.82 6.12 -2.19
C ASP A 144 -20.62 5.01 -1.50
N LEU A 145 -21.24 5.30 -0.35
CA LEU A 145 -22.05 4.35 0.39
C LEU A 145 -23.56 4.65 0.27
N TYR A 146 -24.26 3.72 -0.35
CA TYR A 146 -25.73 3.70 -0.43
C TYR A 146 -26.28 2.76 0.65
N LYS A 147 -26.99 3.30 1.64
CA LYS A 147 -27.51 2.56 2.82
C LYS A 147 -28.88 1.92 2.55
N ASP A 148 -29.00 1.24 1.41
CA ASP A 148 -30.19 0.47 1.03
C ASP A 148 -30.20 -0.93 1.69
N ASP A 149 -31.17 -1.80 1.35
CA ASP A 149 -31.19 -3.22 1.72
C ASP A 149 -31.15 -4.13 0.47
N PRO A 150 -30.01 -4.73 0.10
CA PRO A 150 -28.69 -4.63 0.76
C PRO A 150 -28.02 -3.27 0.56
N SER A 151 -27.13 -2.90 1.49
CA SER A 151 -26.32 -1.68 1.36
C SER A 151 -25.26 -1.89 0.28
N THR A 152 -24.89 -0.82 -0.43
CA THR A 152 -23.95 -0.87 -1.55
C THR A 152 -22.81 0.12 -1.33
N LEU A 153 -21.58 -0.38 -1.25
CA LEU A 153 -20.37 0.43 -1.30
C LEU A 153 -19.83 0.44 -2.73
N THR A 154 -19.70 1.62 -3.30
CA THR A 154 -18.89 1.85 -4.48
C THR A 154 -17.49 2.28 -4.06
N ILE A 155 -16.45 1.69 -4.66
CA ILE A 155 -15.06 2.11 -4.53
C ILE A 155 -14.62 2.58 -5.92
N ASN A 156 -14.28 3.86 -6.02
CA ASN A 156 -13.81 4.47 -7.26
C ASN A 156 -12.28 4.54 -7.20
N LEU A 157 -11.62 3.81 -8.11
CA LEU A 157 -10.18 3.91 -8.32
C LEU A 157 -9.91 5.10 -9.26
N PRO A 158 -8.77 5.79 -9.12
CA PRO A 158 -8.32 6.81 -10.07
C PRO A 158 -8.30 6.29 -11.50
N SER A 159 -8.57 7.20 -12.42
CA SER A 159 -8.52 7.01 -13.87
C SER A 159 -7.15 6.51 -14.32
N GLU A 160 -7.13 5.79 -15.44
CA GLU A 160 -5.87 5.36 -16.05
C GLU A 160 -5.00 6.57 -16.46
N GLU A 161 -5.61 7.68 -16.87
CA GLU A 161 -4.89 8.91 -17.25
C GLU A 161 -4.13 9.50 -16.07
N PHE A 162 -4.78 9.61 -14.91
CA PHE A 162 -4.14 10.07 -13.69
C PHE A 162 -2.99 9.14 -13.28
N GLN A 163 -3.22 7.84 -13.30
CA GLN A 163 -2.18 6.84 -12.94
C GLN A 163 -0.97 6.91 -13.89
N GLU A 164 -1.20 7.14 -15.19
CA GLU A 164 -0.11 7.32 -16.16
C GLU A 164 0.62 8.66 -15.95
N SER A 165 -0.07 9.68 -15.48
CA SER A 165 0.56 10.97 -15.13
C SER A 165 1.46 10.84 -13.90
N GLU A 166 1.01 10.17 -12.82
CA GLU A 166 1.81 9.91 -11.62
C GLU A 166 3.03 9.06 -11.94
N LYS A 167 2.86 8.02 -12.76
CA LYS A 167 3.97 7.16 -13.20
C LYS A 167 5.07 7.97 -13.88
N ARG A 168 4.72 8.86 -14.82
CA ARG A 168 5.67 9.72 -15.54
C ARG A 168 6.38 10.72 -14.62
N GLN A 169 5.66 11.28 -13.65
CA GLN A 169 6.25 12.17 -12.66
C GLN A 169 7.26 11.43 -11.78
N LEU A 170 6.92 10.22 -11.31
CA LEU A 170 7.82 9.39 -10.51
C LEU A 170 9.08 9.00 -11.29
N GLU A 171 8.95 8.60 -12.55
CA GLU A 171 10.08 8.28 -13.42
C GLU A 171 11.02 9.49 -13.61
N SER A 172 10.45 10.66 -13.84
CA SER A 172 11.21 11.91 -14.01
C SER A 172 11.98 12.29 -12.74
N ALA A 173 11.36 12.12 -11.57
CA ALA A 173 12.01 12.37 -10.28
C ALA A 173 13.20 11.42 -10.04
N VAL A 174 13.05 10.14 -10.39
CA VAL A 174 14.11 9.14 -10.27
C VAL A 174 15.25 9.41 -11.25
N ASP A 175 14.96 9.76 -12.50
CA ASP A 175 15.99 10.03 -13.52
C ASP A 175 16.82 11.30 -13.20
N THR A 176 16.25 12.24 -12.41
CA THR A 176 16.95 13.45 -11.96
C THR A 176 17.92 13.17 -10.81
N MET A 177 17.70 12.10 -10.04
CA MET A 177 18.63 11.64 -9.02
C MET A 177 19.81 10.92 -9.68
N GLN A 178 21.04 11.41 -9.48
CA GLN A 178 22.25 10.70 -9.92
C GLN A 178 22.50 9.46 -9.04
N ILE A 179 21.74 8.39 -9.31
CA ILE A 179 21.86 7.11 -8.61
C ILE A 179 23.01 6.33 -9.28
N ASP A 180 24.09 6.07 -8.53
CA ASP A 180 25.17 5.22 -9.03
C ASP A 180 24.73 3.74 -9.12
N THR A 181 25.50 2.92 -9.85
CA THR A 181 25.17 1.52 -10.10
C THR A 181 25.11 0.66 -8.84
N GLN A 182 25.83 1.03 -7.78
CA GLN A 182 25.83 0.30 -6.51
C GLN A 182 24.57 0.62 -5.70
N MET A 183 24.13 1.87 -5.72
CA MET A 183 22.91 2.33 -5.08
C MET A 183 21.66 1.81 -5.81
N GLU A 184 21.69 1.77 -7.14
CA GLU A 184 20.63 1.18 -7.96
C GLU A 184 20.38 -0.29 -7.58
N GLN A 185 21.45 -1.08 -7.39
CA GLN A 185 21.35 -2.48 -6.98
C GLN A 185 20.68 -2.64 -5.60
N LYS A 186 21.04 -1.78 -4.65
CA LYS A 186 20.45 -1.82 -3.31
C LYS A 186 18.98 -1.38 -3.30
N ILE A 187 18.62 -0.36 -4.07
CA ILE A 187 17.21 0.07 -4.25
C ILE A 187 16.41 -1.08 -4.89
N LYS A 188 16.96 -1.73 -5.93
CA LYS A 188 16.35 -2.90 -6.56
C LYS A 188 16.13 -4.03 -5.57
N GLN A 189 17.11 -4.33 -4.72
CA GLN A 189 17.00 -5.34 -3.67
C GLN A 189 15.92 -4.99 -2.63
N MET A 190 15.79 -3.71 -2.27
CA MET A 190 14.76 -3.24 -1.34
C MET A 190 13.36 -3.40 -1.95
N ILE A 191 13.16 -2.92 -3.18
CA ILE A 191 11.90 -3.06 -3.92
C ILE A 191 11.56 -4.54 -4.11
N SER A 192 12.54 -5.38 -4.43
CA SER A 192 12.33 -6.82 -4.62
C SER A 192 11.91 -7.56 -3.37
N GLN A 193 11.99 -6.94 -2.20
CA GLN A 193 11.55 -7.53 -0.94
C GLN A 193 10.36 -6.75 -0.36
N MET A 194 9.75 -5.87 -1.15
CA MET A 194 8.59 -5.11 -0.71
C MET A 194 7.32 -5.95 -0.79
N LYS A 195 6.46 -5.79 0.20
CA LYS A 195 5.10 -6.34 0.21
C LYS A 195 4.12 -5.22 0.48
N MET A 196 3.05 -5.17 -0.30
CA MET A 196 2.02 -4.15 -0.14
C MET A 196 0.63 -4.77 -0.20
N ALA A 197 -0.31 -4.27 0.60
CA ALA A 197 -1.72 -4.57 0.40
C ALA A 197 -2.61 -3.38 0.71
N PHE A 198 -3.67 -3.23 -0.10
CA PHE A 198 -4.76 -2.30 0.13
C PHE A 198 -6.09 -3.03 0.10
N VAL A 199 -6.82 -2.95 1.21
CA VAL A 199 -8.00 -3.77 1.47
C VAL A 199 -9.11 -2.94 2.09
N VAL A 200 -10.34 -3.30 1.73
CA VAL A 200 -11.58 -2.79 2.31
C VAL A 200 -12.35 -3.95 2.94
N ASN A 201 -12.63 -3.85 4.23
CA ASN A 201 -13.53 -4.75 4.95
C ASN A 201 -14.90 -4.09 5.08
N VAL A 202 -15.93 -4.75 4.56
CA VAL A 202 -17.33 -4.33 4.70
C VAL A 202 -18.01 -5.10 5.85
N PRO A 203 -19.02 -4.51 6.52
CA PRO A 203 -19.68 -5.19 7.61
C PRO A 203 -20.64 -6.27 7.11
N GLY A 204 -20.75 -7.37 7.84
CA GLY A 204 -21.78 -8.37 7.61
C GLY A 204 -21.42 -9.36 6.50
N LYS A 205 -22.35 -9.70 5.60
CA LYS A 205 -22.10 -10.64 4.51
C LYS A 205 -22.16 -9.93 3.16
N ILE A 206 -21.13 -10.11 2.32
CA ILE A 206 -21.20 -9.71 0.91
C ILE A 206 -22.23 -10.58 0.19
N THR A 207 -23.28 -9.95 -0.35
CA THR A 207 -24.36 -10.60 -1.10
C THR A 207 -24.20 -10.48 -2.62
N GLY A 208 -23.36 -9.57 -3.08
CA GLY A 208 -23.00 -9.42 -4.49
C GLY A 208 -21.84 -8.45 -4.65
N THR A 209 -20.94 -8.70 -5.59
CA THR A 209 -19.82 -7.79 -5.88
C THR A 209 -19.30 -8.03 -7.29
N ASN A 210 -18.74 -7.00 -7.90
CA ASN A 210 -17.95 -7.13 -9.14
C ASN A 210 -16.44 -7.21 -8.87
N ALA A 211 -15.99 -7.14 -7.61
CA ALA A 211 -14.59 -7.23 -7.23
C ALA A 211 -13.99 -8.59 -7.65
N GLN A 212 -12.81 -8.56 -8.25
CA GLN A 212 -12.10 -9.78 -8.66
C GLN A 212 -11.56 -10.57 -7.48
N TYR A 213 -11.23 -9.90 -6.37
CA TYR A 213 -10.60 -10.52 -5.21
C TYR A 213 -11.38 -10.18 -3.95
N HIS A 214 -12.17 -11.14 -3.47
CA HIS A 214 -12.87 -11.02 -2.20
C HIS A 214 -12.95 -12.35 -1.46
N GLU A 215 -12.92 -12.29 -0.13
CA GLU A 215 -13.08 -13.45 0.75
C GLU A 215 -13.84 -13.03 2.02
N GLY A 216 -14.99 -13.65 2.28
CA GLY A 216 -15.85 -13.29 3.40
C GLY A 216 -16.28 -11.81 3.33
N GLN A 217 -15.77 -11.00 4.26
CA GLN A 217 -16.01 -9.55 4.39
C GLN A 217 -14.95 -8.69 3.70
N ARG A 218 -13.87 -9.31 3.25
CA ARG A 218 -12.66 -8.65 2.77
C ARG A 218 -12.70 -8.50 1.25
N VAL A 219 -12.49 -7.29 0.77
CA VAL A 219 -12.26 -6.97 -0.64
C VAL A 219 -10.83 -6.47 -0.79
N THR A 220 -10.04 -7.17 -1.61
CA THR A 220 -8.63 -6.84 -1.86
C THR A 220 -8.54 -6.04 -3.17
N LEU A 221 -8.14 -4.77 -3.08
CA LEU A 221 -7.93 -3.92 -4.26
C LEU A 221 -6.51 -4.08 -4.82
N ALA A 222 -5.53 -4.23 -3.94
CA ALA A 222 -4.16 -4.55 -4.31
C ALA A 222 -3.52 -5.45 -3.24
N GLU A 223 -2.73 -6.42 -3.67
CA GLU A 223 -1.85 -7.25 -2.85
C GLU A 223 -0.67 -7.66 -3.72
N ILE A 224 0.51 -7.10 -3.46
CA ILE A 224 1.68 -7.25 -4.33
C ILE A 224 2.85 -7.75 -3.47
N ASP A 225 3.35 -8.94 -3.80
CA ASP A 225 4.63 -9.45 -3.32
C ASP A 225 5.68 -9.27 -4.42
N PHE A 226 6.51 -8.23 -4.29
CA PHE A 226 7.57 -7.96 -5.27
C PHE A 226 8.67 -9.03 -5.26
N GLY A 227 8.79 -9.81 -4.18
CA GLY A 227 9.66 -10.98 -4.16
C GLY A 227 9.24 -11.99 -5.22
N LYS A 228 7.94 -12.27 -5.31
CA LYS A 228 7.39 -13.20 -6.32
C LYS A 228 7.53 -12.70 -7.75
N LEU A 229 7.48 -11.38 -7.94
CA LEU A 229 7.74 -10.74 -9.24
C LEU A 229 9.19 -10.99 -9.71
N ILE A 230 10.15 -10.91 -8.78
CA ILE A 230 11.58 -10.87 -9.10
C ILE A 230 12.26 -12.25 -9.02
N GLU A 231 11.71 -13.17 -8.23
CA GLU A 231 12.13 -14.59 -8.17
C GLU A 231 12.16 -15.26 -9.56
N ASN A 232 11.29 -14.84 -10.48
CA ASN A 232 11.28 -15.33 -11.86
C ASN A 232 12.01 -14.34 -12.79
N PRO A 233 13.19 -14.69 -13.35
CA PRO A 233 13.95 -13.80 -14.21
C PRO A 233 13.20 -13.33 -15.47
N GLN A 234 12.25 -14.11 -15.98
CA GLN A 234 11.41 -13.68 -17.11
C GLN A 234 10.37 -12.64 -16.68
N ASN A 235 9.73 -12.84 -15.52
CA ASN A 235 8.77 -11.88 -14.98
C ASN A 235 9.48 -10.56 -14.65
N TYR A 236 10.65 -10.62 -14.03
CA TYR A 236 11.46 -9.43 -13.76
C TYR A 236 11.84 -8.67 -15.03
N ARG A 237 12.35 -9.37 -16.06
CA ARG A 237 12.68 -8.73 -17.34
C ARG A 237 11.45 -8.09 -18.00
N ARG A 238 10.31 -8.78 -17.96
CA ARG A 238 9.05 -8.23 -18.48
C ARG A 238 8.61 -7.01 -17.70
N PHE A 239 8.64 -7.07 -16.37
CA PHE A 239 8.33 -5.94 -15.49
C PHE A 239 9.19 -4.72 -15.81
N MET A 240 10.50 -4.90 -15.94
CA MET A 240 11.42 -3.82 -16.32
C MET A 240 11.12 -3.25 -17.72
N ALA A 241 10.70 -4.10 -18.65
CA ALA A 241 10.25 -3.66 -19.98
C ALA A 241 8.88 -2.96 -19.96
N MET A 242 8.14 -2.97 -18.83
CA MET A 242 6.89 -2.23 -18.66
C MET A 242 7.11 -0.74 -18.29
N LYS A 243 8.36 -0.31 -18.02
CA LYS A 243 8.67 1.11 -17.71
C LYS A 243 8.07 2.02 -18.79
N ASP A 244 8.27 1.69 -20.06
CA ASP A 244 7.78 2.51 -21.18
C ASP A 244 6.37 2.12 -21.68
N LYS A 245 5.64 1.26 -20.94
CA LYS A 245 4.33 0.75 -21.34
C LYS A 245 3.19 1.40 -20.55
N PRO A 246 1.98 1.52 -21.13
CA PRO A 246 0.83 2.02 -20.40
C PRO A 246 0.59 1.23 -19.10
N PHE A 247 0.17 1.93 -18.05
CA PHE A 247 -0.09 1.34 -16.74
C PHE A 247 -1.11 0.21 -16.78
N SER A 248 -2.09 0.28 -17.67
CA SER A 248 -3.08 -0.78 -17.89
C SER A 248 -2.46 -2.07 -18.44
N GLU A 249 -1.42 -1.97 -19.26
CA GLU A 249 -0.65 -3.13 -19.72
C GLU A 249 0.17 -3.73 -18.58
N ALA A 250 0.78 -2.88 -17.73
CA ALA A 250 1.51 -3.32 -16.55
C ALA A 250 0.60 -4.07 -15.56
N LYS A 251 -0.59 -3.53 -15.27
CA LYS A 251 -1.62 -4.17 -14.45
C LYS A 251 -2.02 -5.56 -14.98
N LYS A 252 -2.29 -5.67 -16.29
CA LYS A 252 -2.65 -6.96 -16.94
C LYS A 252 -1.54 -7.99 -16.80
N PHE A 253 -0.28 -7.58 -16.99
CA PHE A 253 0.87 -8.44 -16.81
C PHE A 253 1.03 -8.90 -15.35
N LEU A 254 0.98 -7.96 -14.40
CA LEU A 254 1.16 -8.25 -12.97
C LEU A 254 0.16 -9.28 -12.46
N ARG A 255 -1.08 -9.27 -12.96
CA ARG A 255 -2.11 -10.27 -12.64
C ARG A 255 -1.74 -11.71 -13.04
N THR A 256 -0.88 -11.90 -14.04
CA THR A 256 -0.46 -13.23 -14.46
C THR A 256 0.53 -13.89 -13.50
N ILE A 257 0.99 -13.13 -12.49
CA ILE A 257 2.04 -13.55 -11.57
C ILE A 257 1.40 -14.09 -10.29
N PRO A 258 1.68 -15.36 -9.91
CA PRO A 258 1.25 -15.90 -8.63
C PRO A 258 1.74 -15.04 -7.46
N GLY A 259 0.85 -14.71 -6.53
CA GLY A 259 1.17 -13.83 -5.40
C GLY A 259 0.93 -12.34 -5.66
N ILE A 260 0.33 -11.99 -6.81
CA ILE A 260 -0.11 -10.63 -7.10
C ILE A 260 -1.63 -10.62 -7.35
N LYS A 261 -2.35 -9.73 -6.66
CA LYS A 261 -3.76 -9.42 -6.86
C LYS A 261 -3.89 -7.92 -7.09
N ILE A 262 -4.47 -7.53 -8.22
CA ILE A 262 -4.70 -6.11 -8.54
C ILE A 262 -6.08 -6.00 -9.17
N GLU A 263 -6.94 -5.18 -8.59
CA GLU A 263 -8.23 -4.85 -9.15
C GLU A 263 -8.07 -4.02 -10.43
N LEU A 264 -8.78 -4.42 -11.48
CA LEU A 264 -8.74 -3.78 -12.80
C LEU A 264 -10.01 -2.96 -13.08
N ASN A 265 -11.07 -3.17 -12.30
CA ASN A 265 -12.27 -2.36 -12.42
C ASN A 265 -11.97 -0.95 -11.88
N GLU A 266 -12.19 0.08 -12.71
CA GLU A 266 -12.15 1.47 -12.25
C GLU A 266 -13.18 1.73 -11.13
N LYS A 267 -14.30 1.01 -11.19
CA LYS A 267 -15.38 1.06 -10.21
C LYS A 267 -15.70 -0.32 -9.66
N VAL A 268 -15.49 -0.50 -8.35
CA VAL A 268 -15.86 -1.72 -7.63
C VAL A 268 -17.14 -1.49 -6.85
N GLU A 269 -18.14 -2.33 -7.06
CA GLU A 269 -19.42 -2.29 -6.35
C GLU A 269 -19.51 -3.51 -5.41
N VAL A 270 -19.80 -3.27 -4.13
CA VAL A 270 -19.91 -4.30 -3.09
C VAL A 270 -21.24 -4.16 -2.36
N LYS A 271 -22.13 -5.13 -2.54
CA LYS A 271 -23.42 -5.23 -1.84
C LYS A 271 -23.27 -6.09 -0.59
N PHE A 272 -23.73 -5.60 0.56
CA PHE A 272 -23.61 -6.31 1.83
C PHE A 272 -24.82 -6.11 2.75
N LYS A 273 -25.04 -7.08 3.66
CA LYS A 273 -26.07 -7.06 4.70
C LYS A 273 -25.49 -7.25 6.08
#